data_AF-A0A0F8N7A1-F1
#
_entry.id   AF-A0A0F8N7A1-F1
#
_cell.length_a   1.000
_cell.length_b   1.000
_cell.length_c   1.000
_cell.angle_alpha   90.00
_cell.angle_beta   90.00
_cell.angle_gamma   90.00
#
_symmetry.space_group_name_H-M   'P 1'
#
loop_
_entity.id
_entity.type
_entity.pdbx_description
1 polymer ?
#
loop_
_entity_poly.entity_id
_entity_poly.type
_entity_poly.pdbx_seq_one_letter_code
_entity_poly.pdbx_strand_id
1 'polypeptide(L)'
;MYQKIENYCEEQEGISEIPVVFMWAWDEEDLPLPDYGPQVFEEAKKNPLCVATRGTMPVITDASEKVEWIDSLVQCKRALSNPYITDTGITPYFVEFGGPVSSFGPNMNGYLNVGFEGYSSEKVNESLIDEIYQVIDESCEEEGISDVPVVFEFIGYITEDIAVVDGPYPDEADDSNLSGNEEEITGNETTNQMPGFTSIMVILGLLSVLVFKRS
;
A
#
# COMPACT_ATOMS: atom_id res chain seq x y z
N MET A 1 -14.64 -6.84 27.10
CA MET A 1 -14.32 -7.46 25.80
C MET A 1 -14.73 -8.93 25.81
N TYR A 2 -14.18 -9.76 26.71
CA TYR A 2 -14.59 -11.16 26.94
C TYR A 2 -16.11 -11.38 27.02
N GLN A 3 -16.79 -10.71 27.96
CA GLN A 3 -18.25 -10.77 28.09
C GLN A 3 -19.01 -10.43 26.79
N LYS A 4 -18.43 -9.56 25.95
CA LYS A 4 -19.08 -9.12 24.71
C LYS A 4 -18.94 -10.15 23.60
N ILE A 5 -17.81 -10.87 23.56
CA ILE A 5 -17.55 -11.97 22.64
C ILE A 5 -18.40 -13.17 23.04
N GLU A 6 -18.39 -13.51 24.33
CA GLU A 6 -19.15 -14.63 24.90
C GLU A 6 -20.65 -14.45 24.67
N ASN A 7 -21.21 -13.29 25.03
CA ASN A 7 -22.63 -13.01 24.78
C ASN A 7 -23.00 -13.07 23.29
N TYR A 8 -22.13 -12.59 22.40
CA TYR A 8 -22.40 -12.64 20.96
C TYR A 8 -22.50 -14.08 20.45
N CYS A 9 -21.56 -14.94 20.85
CA CYS A 9 -21.55 -16.32 20.39
C CYS A 9 -22.63 -17.18 21.06
N GLU A 10 -22.98 -16.91 22.32
CA GLU A 10 -24.12 -17.55 22.97
C GLU A 10 -25.45 -17.14 22.31
N GLU A 11 -25.63 -15.85 22.00
CA GLU A 11 -26.87 -15.33 21.42
C GLU A 11 -27.06 -15.71 19.94
N GLN A 12 -25.97 -15.80 19.17
CA GLN A 12 -26.04 -16.04 17.72
C GLN A 12 -25.80 -17.51 17.34
N GLU A 13 -24.92 -18.21 18.07
CA GLU A 13 -24.46 -19.56 17.69
C GLU A 13 -24.79 -20.62 18.75
N GLY A 14 -25.32 -20.21 19.92
CA GLY A 14 -25.65 -21.13 21.01
C GLY A 14 -24.43 -21.81 21.63
N ILE A 15 -23.23 -21.27 21.40
CA ILE A 15 -21.96 -21.81 21.87
C ILE A 15 -21.59 -21.09 23.18
N SER A 16 -21.70 -21.81 24.29
CA SER A 16 -21.24 -21.36 25.60
C SER A 16 -19.83 -21.88 25.91
N GLU A 17 -19.08 -21.19 26.77
CA GLU A 17 -17.71 -21.56 27.21
C GLU A 17 -16.65 -21.54 26.08
N ILE A 18 -16.65 -20.51 25.24
CA ILE A 18 -15.63 -20.37 24.19
C ILE A 18 -14.26 -20.12 24.83
N PRO A 19 -13.27 -21.02 24.62
CA PRO A 19 -11.91 -20.73 25.00
C PRO A 19 -11.38 -19.61 24.10
N VAL A 20 -11.43 -18.37 24.57
CA VAL A 20 -10.80 -17.24 23.88
C VAL A 20 -9.28 -17.39 24.06
N VAL A 21 -8.66 -18.11 23.11
CA VAL A 21 -7.20 -18.24 23.03
C VAL A 21 -6.67 -17.05 22.26
N PHE A 22 -5.96 -16.16 22.95
CA PHE A 22 -5.14 -15.16 22.28
C PHE A 22 -3.85 -15.84 21.81
N MET A 23 -3.81 -16.20 20.52
CA MET A 23 -2.55 -16.48 19.84
C MET A 23 -1.79 -15.17 19.63
N TRP A 24 -1.21 -14.62 20.69
CA TRP A 24 0.03 -13.88 20.51
C TRP A 24 1.09 -14.97 20.38
N ALA A 25 1.79 -15.03 19.25
CA ALA A 25 2.92 -15.95 19.11
C ALA A 25 4.00 -15.49 20.09
N TRP A 26 4.02 -16.06 21.30
CA TRP A 26 5.02 -15.76 22.35
C TRP A 26 6.37 -16.47 22.10
N ASP A 27 6.65 -16.89 20.87
CA ASP A 27 7.86 -17.63 20.49
C ASP A 27 8.60 -17.02 19.29
N GLU A 28 8.11 -15.93 18.70
CA GLU A 28 8.98 -15.08 17.90
C GLU A 28 9.75 -14.20 18.89
N GLU A 29 11.01 -14.53 19.17
CA GLU A 29 11.95 -13.51 19.66
C GLU A 29 11.75 -12.27 18.77
N ASP A 30 11.30 -11.14 19.34
CA ASP A 30 11.08 -9.89 18.61
C ASP A 30 12.26 -9.68 17.66
N LEU A 31 12.05 -9.93 16.36
CA LEU A 31 13.15 -9.91 15.41
C LEU A 31 13.80 -8.53 15.50
N PRO A 32 15.09 -8.45 15.85
CA PRO A 32 15.69 -7.17 16.18
C PRO A 32 15.67 -6.27 14.94
N LEU A 33 15.29 -5.01 15.14
CA LEU A 33 15.37 -4.00 14.08
C LEU A 33 16.81 -3.90 13.56
N PRO A 34 17.00 -3.75 12.23
CA PRO A 34 18.33 -3.67 11.64
C PRO A 34 19.10 -2.46 12.16
N ASP A 35 20.43 -2.49 12.05
CA ASP A 35 21.24 -1.30 12.32
C ASP A 35 21.01 -0.24 11.25
N TYR A 36 20.79 1.00 11.69
CA TYR A 36 20.60 2.12 10.78
C TYR A 36 21.92 2.81 10.47
N GLY A 37 22.07 3.27 9.23
CA GLY A 37 23.23 4.03 8.78
C GLY A 37 23.25 4.24 7.27
N PRO A 38 24.25 4.95 6.73
CA PRO A 38 24.34 5.27 5.30
C PRO A 38 24.28 4.04 4.39
N GLN A 39 24.74 2.88 4.87
CA GLN A 39 24.68 1.61 4.15
C GLN A 39 23.26 1.21 3.74
N VAL A 40 22.23 1.64 4.49
CA VAL A 40 20.83 1.36 4.18
C VAL A 40 20.43 2.03 2.86
N PHE A 41 20.82 3.28 2.64
CA PHE A 41 20.59 3.97 1.37
C PHE A 41 21.39 3.37 0.23
N GLU A 42 22.64 2.96 0.49
CA GLU A 42 23.45 2.29 -0.52
C GLU A 42 22.86 0.94 -0.93
N GLU A 43 22.19 0.23 -0.03
CA GLU A 43 21.44 -0.99 -0.35
C GLU A 43 20.15 -0.66 -1.11
N ALA A 44 19.38 0.33 -0.66
CA ALA A 44 18.14 0.75 -1.32
C ALA A 44 18.38 1.13 -2.79
N LYS A 45 19.47 1.86 -3.08
CA LYS A 45 19.87 2.25 -4.44
C LYS A 45 20.20 1.07 -5.36
N LYS A 46 20.46 -0.13 -4.84
CA LYS A 46 20.66 -1.33 -5.67
C LYS A 46 19.35 -1.90 -6.21
N ASN A 47 18.22 -1.57 -5.59
CA ASN A 47 16.92 -1.95 -6.10
C ASN A 47 16.67 -1.21 -7.44
N PRO A 48 16.41 -1.92 -8.56
CA PRO A 48 16.12 -1.26 -9.84
C PRO A 48 14.86 -0.39 -9.82
N LEU A 49 13.99 -0.56 -8.82
CA LEU A 49 12.80 0.25 -8.61
C LEU A 49 13.07 1.52 -7.78
N CYS A 50 14.23 1.63 -7.15
CA CYS A 50 14.64 2.83 -6.44
C CYS A 50 14.83 3.97 -7.46
N VAL A 51 14.10 5.05 -7.25
CA VAL A 51 14.15 6.25 -8.09
C VAL A 51 15.14 7.25 -7.51
N ALA A 52 15.02 7.52 -6.20
CA ALA A 52 15.85 8.51 -5.52
C ALA A 52 15.91 8.26 -4.01
N THR A 53 16.95 8.78 -3.39
CA THR A 53 17.07 8.91 -1.94
C THR A 53 17.28 10.38 -1.58
N ARG A 54 16.69 10.82 -0.47
CA ARG A 54 16.85 12.18 0.09
C ARG A 54 17.05 12.10 1.61
N GLY A 55 17.58 13.17 2.19
CA GLY A 55 17.89 13.24 3.61
C GLY A 55 19.13 12.45 4.03
N THR A 56 19.31 12.33 5.35
CA THR A 56 20.44 11.62 5.95
C THR A 56 19.94 10.49 6.86
N MET A 57 20.42 9.27 6.59
CA MET A 57 20.17 8.14 7.50
C MET A 57 20.82 8.37 8.87
N PRO A 58 20.10 8.18 9.98
CA PRO A 58 20.71 8.22 11.30
C PRO A 58 21.62 7.00 11.50
N VAL A 59 22.58 7.13 12.41
CA VAL A 59 23.46 6.03 12.81
C VAL A 59 23.03 5.55 14.18
N ILE A 60 22.27 4.46 14.23
CA ILE A 60 21.66 3.93 15.47
C ILE A 60 21.89 2.42 15.54
N THR A 61 22.49 1.99 16.63
CA THR A 61 22.76 0.56 16.93
C THR A 61 22.05 0.08 18.19
N ASP A 62 21.71 0.99 19.11
CA ASP A 62 20.95 0.65 20.31
C ASP A 62 19.51 0.25 19.96
N ALA A 63 19.04 -0.85 20.55
CA ALA A 63 17.72 -1.41 20.22
C ALA A 63 16.57 -0.50 20.64
N SER A 64 16.69 0.19 21.78
CA SER A 64 15.63 1.10 22.25
C SER A 64 15.55 2.37 21.41
N GLU A 65 16.71 2.95 21.06
CA GLU A 65 16.77 4.12 20.18
C GLU A 65 16.23 3.82 18.77
N LYS A 66 16.40 2.59 18.26
CA LYS A 66 15.81 2.18 16.97
C LYS A 66 14.29 2.21 16.98
N VAL A 67 13.68 1.79 18.10
CA VAL A 67 12.22 1.80 18.26
C VAL A 67 11.73 3.24 18.35
N GLU A 68 12.38 4.07 19.19
CA GLU A 68 12.06 5.49 19.32
C GLU A 68 12.17 6.24 17.98
N TRP A 69 13.18 5.90 17.17
CA TRP A 69 13.33 6.44 15.82
C TRP A 69 12.15 6.09 14.90
N ILE A 70 11.76 4.82 14.83
CA ILE A 70 10.60 4.39 14.02
C ILE A 70 9.32 5.06 14.51
N ASP A 71 9.12 5.17 15.82
CA ASP A 71 7.96 5.87 16.41
C ASP A 71 7.93 7.34 16.01
N SER A 72 9.09 7.98 15.88
CA SER A 72 9.21 9.37 15.42
C SER A 72 8.83 9.50 13.95
N LEU A 73 9.27 8.57 13.08
CA LEU A 73 8.83 8.51 11.68
C LEU A 73 7.32 8.25 11.54
N VAL A 74 6.74 7.41 12.42
CA VAL A 74 5.29 7.18 12.48
C VAL A 74 4.55 8.46 12.84
N GLN A 75 5.07 9.26 13.78
CA GLN A 75 4.49 10.55 14.15
C GLN A 75 4.55 11.54 12.99
N CYS A 76 5.70 11.68 12.33
CA CYS A 76 5.80 12.53 11.14
C CYS A 76 4.81 12.08 10.04
N LYS A 77 4.70 10.77 9.79
CA LYS A 77 3.72 10.23 8.83
C LYS A 77 2.27 10.63 9.17
N ARG A 78 1.91 10.64 10.45
CA ARG A 78 0.56 11.04 10.91
C ARG A 78 0.29 12.52 10.67
N ALA A 79 1.30 13.38 10.84
CA ALA A 79 1.19 14.80 10.52
C ALA A 79 1.02 15.02 9.00
N LEU A 80 1.78 14.28 8.19
CA LEU A 80 1.77 14.39 6.73
C LEU A 80 0.54 13.81 6.03
N SER A 81 -0.10 12.81 6.64
CA SER A 81 -1.24 12.11 6.07
C SER A 81 -2.34 11.96 7.11
N ASN A 82 -3.25 12.94 7.11
CA ASN A 82 -4.42 12.98 7.97
C ASN A 82 -5.68 12.60 7.16
N PRO A 83 -6.43 11.56 7.55
CA PRO A 83 -7.61 11.11 6.78
C PRO A 83 -8.74 12.15 6.73
N TYR A 84 -8.72 13.18 7.57
CA TYR A 84 -9.72 14.24 7.60
C TYR A 84 -9.29 15.52 6.85
N ILE A 85 -8.01 15.64 6.45
CA ILE A 85 -7.45 16.81 5.77
C ILE A 85 -6.71 16.32 4.52
N THR A 86 -7.32 16.49 3.36
CA THR A 86 -6.84 15.91 2.10
C THR A 86 -6.06 16.87 1.21
N ASP A 87 -6.01 18.15 1.57
CA ASP A 87 -5.39 19.22 0.79
C ASP A 87 -4.01 19.66 1.32
N THR A 88 -3.48 18.97 2.33
CA THR A 88 -2.19 19.29 2.97
C THR A 88 -1.26 18.08 3.07
N GLY A 89 0.03 18.36 3.28
CA GLY A 89 1.05 17.34 3.45
C GLY A 89 1.22 16.50 2.19
N ILE A 90 1.37 15.19 2.35
CA ILE A 90 1.59 14.29 1.22
C ILE A 90 0.29 13.84 0.55
N THR A 91 -0.86 14.09 1.19
CA THR A 91 -2.17 13.62 0.74
C THR A 91 -2.51 14.01 -0.70
N PRO A 92 -2.31 15.25 -1.17
CA PRO A 92 -2.61 15.65 -2.56
C PRO A 92 -1.85 14.89 -3.64
N TYR A 93 -0.72 14.27 -3.31
CA TYR A 93 0.11 13.53 -4.27
C TYR A 93 -0.34 12.09 -4.47
N PHE A 94 -1.31 11.60 -3.68
CA PHE A 94 -1.81 10.25 -3.85
C PHE A 94 -2.58 10.07 -5.17
N VAL A 95 -2.55 8.84 -5.69
CA VAL A 95 -3.27 8.43 -6.90
C VAL A 95 -4.77 8.70 -6.81
N GLU A 96 -5.37 8.58 -5.63
CA GLU A 96 -6.79 8.87 -5.40
C GLU A 96 -7.16 10.35 -5.63
N PHE A 97 -6.18 11.26 -5.51
CA PHE A 97 -6.33 12.69 -5.79
C PHE A 97 -5.69 13.11 -7.13
N GLY A 98 -5.27 12.13 -7.96
CA GLY A 98 -4.73 12.36 -9.30
C GLY A 98 -3.20 12.48 -9.38
N GLY A 99 -2.49 12.37 -8.25
CA GLY A 99 -1.04 12.33 -8.20
C GLY A 99 -0.45 10.96 -8.54
N PRO A 100 0.89 10.77 -8.44
CA PRO A 100 1.54 9.50 -8.76
C PRO A 100 1.87 8.61 -7.54
N VAL A 101 1.64 9.08 -6.31
CA VAL A 101 1.98 8.33 -5.09
C VAL A 101 0.91 7.28 -4.78
N SER A 102 1.29 6.01 -4.69
CA SER A 102 0.41 4.91 -4.33
C SER A 102 0.53 4.54 -2.85
N SER A 103 1.72 4.65 -2.28
CA SER A 103 1.97 4.37 -0.86
C SER A 103 2.89 5.39 -0.20
N PHE A 104 2.71 5.57 1.10
CA PHE A 104 3.60 6.38 1.92
C PHE A 104 3.63 5.86 3.35
N GLY A 105 4.83 5.68 3.91
CA GLY A 105 4.98 5.30 5.31
C GLY A 105 6.40 4.96 5.75
N PRO A 106 6.59 4.70 7.05
CA PRO A 106 7.88 4.30 7.58
C PRO A 106 8.24 2.88 7.12
N ASN A 107 9.51 2.70 6.76
CA ASN A 107 10.12 1.41 6.48
C ASN A 107 10.89 0.93 7.72
N MET A 108 10.91 -0.38 7.97
CA MET A 108 11.62 -0.98 9.11
C MET A 108 13.15 -0.75 9.07
N ASN A 109 13.69 -0.33 7.92
CA ASN A 109 15.10 0.06 7.79
C ASN A 109 15.37 1.53 8.21
N GLY A 110 14.41 2.22 8.82
CA GLY A 110 14.64 3.51 9.47
C GLY A 110 14.52 4.74 8.56
N TYR A 111 13.75 4.66 7.47
CA TYR A 111 13.47 5.78 6.56
C TYR A 111 11.98 5.84 6.21
N LEU A 112 11.51 6.98 5.68
CA LEU A 112 10.20 7.10 5.06
C LEU A 112 10.25 6.63 3.60
N ASN A 113 9.27 5.83 3.20
CA ASN A 113 9.12 5.34 1.84
C ASN A 113 7.99 6.10 1.14
N VAL A 114 8.25 6.58 -0.08
CA VAL A 114 7.25 7.11 -1.02
C VAL A 114 7.21 6.18 -2.22
N GLY A 115 6.14 5.40 -2.31
CA GLY A 115 5.93 4.45 -3.39
C GLY A 115 5.10 5.05 -4.51
N PHE A 116 5.67 5.15 -5.71
CA PHE A 116 4.98 5.55 -6.93
C PHE A 116 4.30 4.35 -7.60
N GLU A 117 3.10 4.58 -8.13
CA GLU A 117 2.34 3.54 -8.83
C GLU A 117 3.06 3.05 -10.09
N GLY A 118 3.02 1.74 -10.32
CA GLY A 118 3.59 1.10 -11.51
C GLY A 118 5.10 0.85 -11.39
N TYR A 119 5.76 0.70 -12.54
CA TYR A 119 7.22 0.45 -12.63
C TYR A 119 7.98 1.63 -13.24
N SER A 120 7.26 2.60 -13.80
CA SER A 120 7.74 3.85 -14.35
C SER A 120 6.56 4.80 -14.56
N SER A 121 6.80 6.11 -14.57
CA SER A 121 5.76 7.10 -14.83
C SER A 121 6.36 8.40 -15.35
N GLU A 122 5.80 8.94 -16.44
CA GLU A 122 6.18 10.27 -16.96
C GLU A 122 5.78 11.41 -16.00
N LYS A 123 4.85 11.13 -15.06
CA LYS A 123 4.46 12.08 -14.01
C LYS A 123 5.55 12.24 -12.95
N VAL A 124 6.45 11.25 -12.81
CA VAL A 124 7.52 11.26 -11.81
C VAL A 124 8.78 11.83 -12.46
N ASN A 125 9.23 12.96 -11.96
CA ASN A 125 10.48 13.61 -12.36
C ASN A 125 11.17 14.22 -11.13
N GLU A 126 12.41 14.67 -11.32
CA GLU A 126 13.23 15.21 -10.22
C GLU A 126 12.56 16.37 -9.49
N SER A 127 11.90 17.28 -10.23
CA SER A 127 11.21 18.43 -9.62
C SER A 127 10.07 18.01 -8.71
N LEU A 128 9.32 16.97 -9.10
CA LEU A 128 8.24 16.44 -8.25
C LEU A 128 8.80 15.74 -7.01
N ILE A 129 9.90 14.98 -7.17
CA ILE A 129 10.56 14.31 -6.05
C ILE A 129 11.06 15.33 -5.03
N ASP A 130 11.68 16.41 -5.50
CA ASP A 130 12.17 17.49 -4.64
C ASP A 130 11.03 18.23 -3.96
N GLU A 131 9.92 18.49 -4.66
CA GLU A 131 8.71 19.09 -4.10
C GLU A 131 8.13 18.22 -2.98
N ILE A 132 7.93 16.92 -3.23
CA ILE A 132 7.41 15.99 -2.22
C ILE A 132 8.38 15.90 -1.04
N TYR A 133 9.69 15.82 -1.30
CA TYR A 133 10.69 15.78 -0.23
C TYR A 133 10.63 17.02 0.64
N GLN A 134 10.53 18.21 0.05
CA GLN A 134 10.43 19.46 0.80
C GLN A 134 9.20 19.48 1.71
N VAL A 135 8.03 19.05 1.21
CA VAL A 135 6.81 18.95 2.01
C VAL A 135 7.00 17.99 3.20
N ILE A 136 7.66 16.85 2.97
CA ILE A 136 7.96 15.86 4.01
C ILE A 136 8.92 16.45 5.06
N ASP A 137 10.03 17.01 4.63
CA ASP A 137 11.08 17.52 5.50
C ASP A 137 10.57 18.67 6.38
N GLU A 138 9.89 19.67 5.79
CA GLU A 138 9.30 20.79 6.52
C GLU A 138 8.28 20.31 7.58
N SER A 139 7.48 19.29 7.27
CA SER A 139 6.51 18.74 8.23
C SER A 139 7.17 17.90 9.33
N CYS A 140 8.20 17.13 8.99
CA CYS A 140 8.95 16.34 9.97
C CYS A 140 9.79 17.21 10.90
N GLU A 141 10.26 18.38 10.43
CA GLU A 141 11.00 19.34 11.26
C GLU A 141 10.15 19.85 12.43
N GLU A 142 8.83 20.04 12.24
CA GLU A 142 7.91 20.40 13.33
C GLU A 142 7.83 19.33 14.42
N GLU A 143 8.07 18.06 14.06
CA GLU A 143 8.13 16.91 14.96
C GLU A 143 9.57 16.62 15.46
N GLY A 144 10.52 17.51 15.16
CA GLY A 144 11.89 17.44 15.64
C GLY A 144 12.84 16.58 14.82
N ILE A 145 12.46 16.18 13.60
CA ILE A 145 13.30 15.42 12.68
C ILE A 145 13.68 16.32 11.50
N SER A 146 14.94 16.78 11.47
CA SER A 146 15.49 17.52 10.32
C SER A 146 16.22 16.58 9.36
N ASP A 147 16.21 16.92 8.07
CA ASP A 147 16.89 16.17 7.01
C ASP A 147 16.44 14.69 6.98
N VAL A 148 15.13 14.49 7.04
CA VAL A 148 14.50 13.18 7.24
C VAL A 148 14.89 12.22 6.10
N PRO A 149 15.36 10.99 6.40
CA PRO A 149 15.70 10.04 5.35
C PRO A 149 14.45 9.55 4.61
N VAL A 150 14.42 9.73 3.29
CA VAL A 150 13.34 9.30 2.41
C VAL A 150 13.88 8.47 1.23
N VAL A 151 13.21 7.36 0.93
CA VAL A 151 13.42 6.57 -0.29
C VAL A 151 12.19 6.66 -1.18
N PHE A 152 12.42 7.04 -2.43
CA PHE A 152 11.42 7.09 -3.48
C PHE A 152 11.61 5.89 -4.39
N GLU A 153 10.55 5.10 -4.60
CA GLU A 153 10.62 3.90 -5.43
C GLU A 153 9.30 3.63 -6.17
N PHE A 154 9.37 2.85 -7.23
CA PHE A 154 8.20 2.31 -7.91
C PHE A 154 7.75 1.01 -7.23
N ILE A 155 6.45 0.85 -6.94
CA ILE A 155 5.94 -0.30 -6.16
C ILE A 155 5.14 -1.32 -6.97
N GLY A 156 5.09 -1.17 -8.30
CA GLY A 156 4.26 -2.00 -9.18
C GLY A 156 2.78 -1.61 -9.12
N TYR A 157 1.91 -2.50 -9.62
CA TYR A 157 0.46 -2.34 -9.55
C TYR A 157 -0.07 -3.23 -8.43
N ILE A 158 -0.74 -2.65 -7.44
CA ILE A 158 -1.44 -3.41 -6.42
C ILE A 158 -2.77 -3.86 -7.05
N THR A 159 -2.88 -5.14 -7.42
CA THR A 159 -4.15 -5.75 -7.81
C THR A 159 -4.84 -6.26 -6.55
N GLU A 160 -6.00 -5.70 -6.22
CA GLU A 160 -6.89 -6.32 -5.24
C GLU A 160 -7.44 -7.61 -5.85
N ASP A 161 -6.82 -8.75 -5.52
CA ASP A 161 -7.40 -10.05 -5.81
C ASP A 161 -8.68 -10.20 -4.97
N ILE A 162 -9.81 -9.75 -5.51
CA ILE A 162 -11.13 -10.05 -4.96
C ILE A 162 -11.31 -11.56 -5.15
N ALA A 163 -10.96 -12.35 -4.14
CA ALA A 163 -11.29 -13.76 -4.11
C ALA A 163 -12.82 -13.88 -4.18
N VAL A 164 -13.34 -14.21 -5.37
CA VAL A 164 -14.71 -14.68 -5.51
C VAL A 164 -14.72 -16.04 -4.81
N VAL A 165 -15.15 -16.04 -3.54
CA VAL A 165 -15.53 -17.27 -2.83
C VAL A 165 -16.80 -17.78 -3.51
N ASP A 166 -16.62 -18.50 -4.62
CA ASP A 166 -17.65 -19.39 -5.12
C ASP A 166 -17.50 -20.70 -4.35
N GLY A 167 -18.30 -20.86 -3.29
CA GLY A 167 -18.47 -22.15 -2.64
C GLY A 167 -19.22 -23.13 -3.57
N PRO A 168 -19.19 -24.46 -3.33
CA PRO A 168 -19.00 -25.07 -2.02
C PRO A 168 -17.75 -25.95 -1.92
N TYR A 169 -17.20 -26.04 -0.71
CA TYR A 169 -16.27 -27.09 -0.31
C TYR A 169 -16.81 -28.48 -0.72
N PRO A 170 -16.07 -29.27 -1.50
CA PRO A 170 -16.23 -30.71 -1.54
C PRO A 170 -15.33 -31.31 -0.48
N ASP A 171 -15.96 -32.05 0.45
CA ASP A 171 -15.31 -32.84 1.49
C ASP A 171 -14.15 -33.69 0.96
N GLU A 172 -13.04 -33.70 1.70
CA GLU A 172 -11.94 -34.63 1.52
C GLU A 172 -12.41 -36.07 1.78
N ALA A 173 -12.21 -36.95 0.80
CA ALA A 173 -12.18 -38.39 0.99
C ALA A 173 -11.18 -39.05 0.03
N ASP A 174 -9.98 -39.28 0.57
CA ASP A 174 -9.18 -40.51 0.56
C ASP A 174 -8.70 -41.16 -0.76
N ASP A 175 -7.37 -41.22 -0.86
CA ASP A 175 -6.43 -42.11 -1.56
C ASP A 175 -6.89 -43.02 -2.72
N SER A 176 -6.20 -42.89 -3.87
CA SER A 176 -5.32 -43.96 -4.40
C SER A 176 -4.63 -43.60 -5.71
N ASN A 177 -3.33 -43.91 -5.78
CA ASN A 177 -2.49 -43.90 -6.98
C ASN A 177 -3.00 -44.87 -8.07
N LEU A 178 -2.92 -44.50 -9.36
CA LEU A 178 -1.98 -45.06 -10.36
C LEU A 178 -2.37 -44.68 -11.81
N SER A 179 -1.33 -44.48 -12.63
CA SER A 179 -1.22 -44.80 -14.07
C SER A 179 -1.72 -43.76 -15.07
N GLY A 180 -0.81 -43.37 -15.96
CA GLY A 180 -1.04 -42.43 -17.05
C GLY A 180 -1.94 -42.96 -18.16
N ASN A 181 -2.28 -42.06 -19.09
CA ASN A 181 -1.77 -42.07 -20.47
C ASN A 181 -2.19 -40.76 -21.16
N GLU A 182 -1.30 -40.23 -21.97
CA GLU A 182 -1.56 -39.16 -22.93
C GLU A 182 -2.54 -39.65 -23.99
N GLU A 183 -3.55 -38.85 -24.32
CA GLU A 183 -4.11 -38.83 -25.68
C GLU A 183 -4.76 -37.48 -25.99
N GLU A 184 -4.42 -37.00 -27.18
CA GLU A 184 -4.71 -35.71 -27.78
C GLU A 184 -6.10 -35.70 -28.46
N ILE A 185 -6.55 -34.49 -28.80
CA ILE A 185 -7.53 -34.10 -29.83
C ILE A 185 -9.02 -34.09 -29.41
N THR A 186 -9.60 -32.89 -29.29
CA THR A 186 -10.52 -32.30 -30.30
C THR A 186 -11.12 -31.00 -29.80
N GLY A 187 -10.99 -29.96 -30.63
CA GLY A 187 -11.42 -28.60 -30.29
C GLY A 187 -12.93 -28.42 -30.25
N ASN A 188 -13.34 -27.40 -29.50
CA ASN A 188 -14.39 -26.50 -29.95
C ASN A 188 -13.97 -25.05 -29.68
N GLU A 189 -14.18 -24.24 -30.69
CA GLU A 189 -13.97 -22.81 -30.72
C GLU A 189 -15.30 -22.19 -30.30
N THR A 190 -15.37 -21.57 -29.12
CA THR A 190 -16.47 -20.67 -28.77
C THR A 190 -15.96 -19.24 -28.75
N THR A 191 -16.25 -18.56 -29.84
CA THR A 191 -16.12 -17.12 -30.06
C THR A 191 -17.04 -16.36 -29.10
N ASN A 192 -16.49 -15.90 -27.97
CA ASN A 192 -17.14 -14.86 -27.18
C ASN A 192 -16.59 -13.49 -27.62
N GLN A 193 -17.41 -12.81 -28.40
CA GLN A 193 -17.19 -11.44 -28.83
C GLN A 193 -17.05 -10.51 -27.61
N MET A 194 -15.97 -9.74 -27.56
CA MET A 194 -15.86 -8.54 -26.73
C MET A 194 -16.91 -7.52 -27.18
N PRO A 195 -17.80 -7.04 -26.29
CA PRO A 195 -18.65 -5.90 -26.62
C PRO A 195 -17.78 -4.65 -26.77
N GLY A 196 -17.80 -4.09 -27.98
CA GLY A 196 -16.91 -3.02 -28.41
C GLY A 196 -17.10 -1.69 -27.67
N PHE A 197 -15.99 -0.98 -27.57
CA PHE A 197 -15.89 0.44 -27.23
C PHE A 197 -16.81 1.26 -28.14
N THR A 198 -17.91 1.76 -27.58
CA THR A 198 -18.76 2.73 -28.26
C THR A 198 -18.32 4.13 -27.83
N SER A 199 -17.63 4.79 -28.74
CA SER A 199 -17.18 6.19 -28.69
C SER A 199 -18.35 7.15 -28.38
N ILE A 200 -18.33 7.80 -27.21
CA ILE A 200 -19.19 8.96 -26.90
C ILE A 200 -18.34 10.22 -27.14
N MET A 201 -18.28 10.65 -28.39
CA MET A 201 -17.66 11.89 -28.85
C MET A 201 -18.74 12.91 -29.28
N VAL A 202 -19.87 13.04 -28.55
CA VAL A 202 -20.96 13.97 -28.94
C VAL A 202 -21.78 14.58 -27.78
N ILE A 203 -21.22 14.93 -26.61
CA ILE A 203 -22.01 15.66 -25.57
C ILE A 203 -21.34 16.96 -25.07
N LEU A 204 -20.41 17.55 -25.82
CA LEU A 204 -19.85 18.88 -25.52
C LEU A 204 -20.12 19.91 -26.63
N GLY A 205 -21.33 19.91 -27.19
CA GLY A 205 -21.74 20.80 -28.29
C GLY A 205 -23.01 21.62 -28.08
N LEU A 206 -23.69 21.53 -26.93
CA LEU A 206 -25.02 22.17 -26.74
C LEU A 206 -25.16 23.07 -25.49
N LEU A 207 -24.11 23.29 -24.71
CA LEU A 207 -24.16 24.26 -23.59
C LEU A 207 -23.66 25.68 -23.94
N SER A 208 -23.07 25.86 -25.13
CA SER A 208 -22.49 27.16 -25.53
C SER A 208 -23.48 28.15 -26.14
N VAL A 209 -24.77 27.79 -26.31
CA VAL A 209 -25.78 28.65 -26.96
C VAL A 209 -26.65 29.43 -25.96
N LEU A 210 -26.52 29.20 -24.65
CA LEU A 210 -27.37 29.87 -23.65
C LEU A 210 -26.75 31.11 -22.96
N VAL A 211 -25.51 31.50 -23.30
CA VAL A 211 -24.85 32.66 -22.65
C VAL A 211 -24.95 33.97 -23.45
N PHE A 212 -25.43 33.96 -24.71
CA PHE A 212 -25.44 35.17 -25.55
C PHE A 212 -26.75 35.98 -25.59
N LYS A 213 -27.65 35.84 -24.61
CA LYS A 213 -28.80 36.75 -24.53
C LYS A 213 -29.24 37.06 -23.12
N ARG A 214 -28.47 37.91 -22.42
CA ARG A 214 -28.93 38.88 -21.42
C ARG A 214 -27.77 39.77 -20.96
N SER A 215 -27.50 40.84 -21.70
CA SER A 215 -27.36 42.22 -21.19
C SER A 215 -27.22 43.18 -22.37
#